data_AF-A0A1J4KEL8-F1
#
_entry.id   AF-A0A1J4KEL8-F1
#
_cell.length_a   1.000
_cell.length_b   1.000
_cell.length_c   1.000
_cell.angle_alpha   90.00
_cell.angle_beta   90.00
_cell.angle_gamma   90.00
#
_symmetry.space_group_name_H-M   'P 1'
#
loop_
_entity.id
_entity.type
_entity.pdbx_description
1 polymer ?
#
loop_
_entity_poly.entity_id
_entity_poly.type
_entity_poly.pdbx_seq_one_letter_code
_entity_poly.pdbx_strand_id
1 'polypeptide(L)'
;MQHLFNSVTKLQKDFQQIKIANERLQNGQSALNDSNNAAQKAKKEAEKADELLAKARSKGYPAEIAKCEQRADLARNKADIAASRADDEKGRFSQHRDEYSAEFLQTLTKILDAICEEKQKEIAELEPMGEKLKEAVAGIQEYDDEAIKRLEKKLEELDAEVIE
;
A
#
# COMPACT_ATOMS: atom_id res chain seq x y z
N MET A 1 -9.30 7.00 -26.15
CA MET A 1 -10.08 7.02 -24.89
C MET A 1 -10.53 5.64 -24.38
N GLN A 2 -10.75 4.64 -25.24
CA GLN A 2 -11.19 3.30 -24.83
C GLN A 2 -10.16 2.55 -23.96
N HIS A 3 -8.87 2.78 -24.25
CA HIS A 3 -7.70 2.31 -23.50
C HIS A 3 -7.71 2.73 -22.02
N LEU A 4 -7.86 4.03 -21.76
CA LEU A 4 -7.97 4.61 -20.41
C LEU A 4 -9.11 4.01 -19.58
N PHE A 5 -10.26 3.75 -20.20
CA PHE A 5 -11.44 3.22 -19.49
C PHE A 5 -11.24 1.75 -19.06
N ASN A 6 -10.61 0.93 -19.91
CA ASN A 6 -10.27 -0.46 -19.62
C ASN A 6 -9.20 -0.57 -18.51
N SER A 7 -8.24 0.35 -18.50
CA SER A 7 -7.22 0.42 -17.44
C SER A 7 -7.88 0.69 -16.08
N VAL A 8 -8.82 1.63 -16.01
CA VAL A 8 -9.52 1.98 -14.76
C VAL A 8 -10.27 0.78 -14.17
N THR A 9 -10.95 -0.03 -15.01
CA THR A 9 -11.71 -1.18 -14.51
C THR A 9 -10.82 -2.34 -14.05
N LYS A 10 -9.68 -2.57 -14.73
CA LYS A 10 -8.70 -3.60 -14.36
C LYS A 10 -8.00 -3.23 -13.04
N LEU A 11 -7.55 -1.97 -12.92
CA LEU A 11 -6.94 -1.45 -11.70
C LEU A 11 -7.86 -1.57 -10.49
N GLN A 12 -9.17 -1.37 -10.65
CA GLN A 12 -10.13 -1.49 -9.56
C GLN A 12 -10.16 -2.89 -8.93
N LYS A 13 -9.98 -3.96 -9.72
CA LYS A 13 -9.90 -5.33 -9.21
C LYS A 13 -8.59 -5.58 -8.46
N ASP A 14 -7.49 -5.05 -8.98
CA ASP A 14 -6.17 -5.20 -8.36
C ASP A 14 -6.11 -4.46 -7.00
N PHE A 15 -6.71 -3.27 -6.90
CA PHE A 15 -6.86 -2.56 -5.63
C PHE A 15 -7.76 -3.31 -4.63
N GLN A 16 -8.81 -3.97 -5.09
CA GLN A 16 -9.65 -4.82 -4.22
C GLN A 16 -8.86 -6.00 -3.65
N GLN A 17 -7.98 -6.62 -4.44
CA GLN A 17 -7.10 -7.69 -3.95
C GLN A 17 -6.15 -7.21 -2.86
N ILE A 18 -5.49 -6.07 -3.06
CA ILE A 18 -4.62 -5.46 -2.04
C ILE A 18 -5.41 -5.16 -0.76
N LYS A 19 -6.64 -4.67 -0.89
CA LYS A 19 -7.50 -4.39 0.26
C LYS A 19 -7.79 -5.65 1.06
N ILE A 20 -8.17 -6.74 0.40
CA ILE A 20 -8.44 -8.04 1.05
C ILE A 20 -7.17 -8.57 1.74
N ALA A 21 -6.01 -8.46 1.09
CA ALA A 21 -4.73 -8.87 1.68
C ALA A 21 -4.42 -8.07 2.95
N ASN A 22 -4.66 -6.76 2.93
CA ASN A 22 -4.47 -5.89 4.10
C ASN A 22 -5.45 -6.21 5.24
N GLU A 23 -6.71 -6.52 4.93
CA GLU A 23 -7.70 -6.95 5.93
C GLU A 23 -7.26 -8.25 6.62
N ARG A 24 -6.71 -9.23 5.87
CA ARG A 24 -6.14 -10.45 6.46
C ARG A 24 -4.98 -10.15 7.42
N LEU A 25 -4.07 -9.25 7.02
CA LEU A 25 -2.96 -8.83 7.86
C LEU A 25 -3.44 -8.19 9.17
N GLN A 26 -4.43 -7.29 9.09
CA GLN A 26 -5.02 -6.64 10.26
C GLN A 26 -5.72 -7.64 11.19
N ASN A 27 -6.45 -8.61 10.63
CA ASN A 27 -7.07 -9.67 11.42
C ASN A 27 -6.02 -10.54 12.13
N GLY A 28 -4.93 -10.90 11.45
CA GLY A 28 -3.81 -11.61 12.06
C GLY A 28 -3.15 -10.80 13.19
N GLN A 29 -3.00 -9.49 13.01
CA GLN A 29 -2.47 -8.61 14.05
C GLN A 29 -3.38 -8.55 15.28
N SER A 30 -4.70 -8.49 15.08
CA SER A 30 -5.68 -8.54 16.17
C SER A 30 -5.58 -9.85 16.95
N ALA A 31 -5.54 -11.00 16.25
CA ALA A 31 -5.43 -12.32 16.88
C ALA A 31 -4.15 -12.46 17.73
N LEU A 32 -3.01 -11.96 17.22
CA LEU A 32 -1.75 -11.93 17.96
C LEU A 32 -1.86 -11.06 19.23
N ASN A 33 -2.48 -9.88 19.12
CA ASN A 33 -2.69 -9.00 20.27
C ASN A 33 -3.58 -9.65 21.34
N ASP A 34 -4.65 -10.32 20.93
CA ASP A 34 -5.55 -11.02 21.85
C ASP A 34 -4.84 -12.17 22.56
N SER A 35 -4.04 -12.95 21.83
CA SER A 35 -3.24 -14.05 22.39
C SER A 35 -2.18 -13.53 23.38
N ASN A 36 -1.48 -12.45 23.04
CA ASN A 36 -0.53 -11.78 23.94
C ASN A 36 -1.20 -11.26 25.21
N ASN A 37 -2.37 -10.65 25.09
CA ASN A 37 -3.15 -10.16 26.23
C ASN A 37 -3.59 -11.31 27.14
N ALA A 38 -4.03 -12.43 26.55
CA ALA A 38 -4.38 -13.64 27.30
C ALA A 38 -3.17 -14.23 28.03
N ALA A 39 -2.02 -14.34 27.37
CA ALA A 39 -0.77 -14.81 27.96
C ALA A 39 -0.32 -13.92 29.14
N GLN A 40 -0.37 -12.60 28.99
CA GLN A 40 -0.04 -11.67 30.07
C GLN A 40 -0.99 -11.78 31.27
N LYS A 41 -2.30 -11.95 31.02
CA LYS A 41 -3.28 -12.16 32.10
C LYS A 41 -3.02 -13.46 32.85
N ALA A 42 -2.81 -14.57 32.12
CA ALA A 42 -2.53 -15.87 32.72
C ALA A 42 -1.23 -15.86 33.52
N LYS A 43 -0.19 -15.17 33.03
CA LYS A 43 1.06 -14.96 33.77
C LYS A 43 0.83 -14.24 35.11
N LYS A 44 0.08 -13.13 35.10
CA LYS A 44 -0.25 -12.38 36.34
C LYS A 44 -1.07 -13.22 37.32
N GLU A 45 -1.94 -14.10 36.83
CA GLU A 45 -2.69 -15.03 37.67
C GLU A 45 -1.78 -16.09 38.30
N ALA A 46 -0.82 -16.64 37.55
CA ALA A 46 0.19 -17.56 38.07
C ALA A 46 1.06 -16.90 39.13
N GLU A 47 1.56 -15.68 38.88
CA GLU A 47 2.35 -14.89 39.85
C GLU A 47 1.58 -14.67 41.17
N LYS A 48 0.29 -14.31 41.09
CA LYS A 48 -0.57 -14.17 42.27
C LYS A 48 -0.79 -15.48 43.02
N ALA A 49 -0.96 -16.58 42.30
CA ALA A 49 -1.13 -17.89 42.91
C ALA A 49 0.15 -18.34 43.64
N ASP A 50 1.31 -18.02 43.07
CA ASP A 50 2.63 -18.27 43.67
C ASP A 50 2.85 -17.44 44.93
N GLU A 51 2.46 -16.16 44.94
CA GLU A 51 2.49 -15.32 46.14
C GLU A 51 1.59 -15.88 47.26
N LEU A 52 0.40 -16.38 46.91
CA LEU A 52 -0.51 -16.99 47.88
C LEU A 52 0.07 -18.30 48.44
N LEU A 53 0.71 -19.11 47.60
CA LEU A 53 1.40 -20.30 48.04
C LEU A 53 2.57 -19.97 48.97
N ALA A 54 3.38 -18.97 48.67
CA ALA A 54 4.46 -18.52 49.54
C ALA A 54 3.93 -18.07 50.91
N LYS A 55 2.81 -17.35 50.95
CA LYS A 55 2.12 -16.95 52.19
C LYS A 55 1.53 -18.15 52.96
N ALA A 56 1.02 -19.16 52.27
CA ALA A 56 0.51 -20.37 52.94
C ALA A 56 1.67 -21.17 53.56
N ARG A 57 2.79 -21.30 52.84
CA ARG A 57 4.01 -21.96 53.33
C ARG A 57 4.59 -21.28 54.57
N SER A 58 4.57 -19.94 54.64
CA SER A 58 5.05 -19.21 55.81
C SER A 58 4.16 -19.36 57.05
N LYS A 59 2.86 -19.66 56.87
CA LYS A 59 1.93 -19.92 57.98
C LYS A 59 1.96 -21.37 58.48
N GLY A 60 2.44 -22.31 57.67
CA GLY A 60 2.70 -23.69 58.08
C GLY A 60 1.48 -24.61 58.20
N TYR A 61 0.29 -24.22 57.71
CA TYR A 61 -0.90 -25.07 57.74
C TYR A 61 -0.92 -26.05 56.55
N PRO A 62 -0.77 -27.37 56.76
CA PRO A 62 -0.56 -28.33 55.66
C PRO A 62 -1.73 -28.38 54.66
N ALA A 63 -2.97 -28.28 55.14
CA ALA A 63 -4.15 -28.31 54.29
C ALA A 63 -4.29 -27.05 53.40
N GLU A 64 -3.88 -25.88 53.90
CA GLU A 64 -3.88 -24.65 53.11
C GLU A 64 -2.75 -24.64 52.08
N ILE A 65 -1.57 -25.15 52.44
CA ILE A 65 -0.44 -25.31 51.52
C ILE A 65 -0.84 -26.19 50.34
N ALA A 66 -1.37 -27.40 50.59
CA ALA A 66 -1.76 -28.32 49.53
C ALA A 66 -2.80 -27.70 48.56
N LYS A 67 -3.78 -26.96 49.10
CA LYS A 67 -4.78 -26.24 48.29
C LYS A 67 -4.17 -25.12 47.45
N CYS A 68 -3.22 -24.37 48.00
CA CYS A 68 -2.51 -23.32 47.29
C CYS A 68 -1.54 -23.89 46.23
N GLU A 69 -0.89 -25.03 46.49
CA GLU A 69 -0.03 -25.72 45.52
C GLU A 69 -0.83 -26.13 44.29
N GLN A 70 -1.96 -26.81 44.49
CA GLN A 70 -2.83 -27.19 43.37
C GLN A 70 -3.30 -26.00 42.54
N ARG A 71 -3.59 -24.85 43.18
CA ARG A 71 -3.98 -23.61 42.49
C ARG A 71 -2.83 -22.98 41.72
N ALA A 72 -1.63 -22.94 42.30
CA ALA A 72 -0.43 -22.44 41.66
C ALA A 72 -0.07 -23.27 40.43
N ASP A 73 -0.09 -24.60 40.55
CA ASP A 73 0.22 -25.50 39.44
C ASP A 73 -0.80 -25.38 38.30
N LEU A 74 -2.09 -25.26 38.62
CA LEU A 74 -3.12 -25.04 37.61
C LEU A 74 -2.97 -23.67 36.92
N ALA A 75 -2.58 -22.63 37.65
CA ALA A 75 -2.35 -21.30 37.09
C ALA A 75 -1.09 -21.25 36.21
N ARG A 76 0.00 -21.91 36.62
CA ARG A 76 1.24 -22.07 35.83
C ARG A 76 0.96 -22.81 34.52
N ASN A 77 0.28 -23.96 34.58
CA ASN A 77 -0.09 -24.72 33.38
C ASN A 77 -0.93 -23.87 32.41
N LYS A 78 -1.86 -23.06 32.92
CA LYS A 78 -2.64 -22.13 32.07
C LYS A 78 -1.76 -21.04 31.45
N ALA A 79 -0.80 -20.49 32.20
CA ALA A 79 0.14 -19.51 31.70
C ALA A 79 1.03 -20.09 30.59
N ASP A 80 1.52 -21.32 30.76
CA ASP A 80 2.35 -22.01 29.77
C ASP A 80 1.57 -22.28 28.47
N ILE A 81 0.33 -22.77 28.58
CA ILE A 81 -0.55 -22.98 27.42
C ILE A 81 -0.83 -21.65 26.70
N ALA A 82 -1.11 -20.58 27.45
CA ALA A 82 -1.38 -19.28 26.86
C ALA A 82 -0.12 -18.68 26.19
N ALA A 83 1.06 -18.88 26.77
CA ALA A 83 2.33 -18.48 26.17
C ALA A 83 2.61 -19.23 24.87
N SER A 84 2.45 -20.56 24.86
CA SER A 84 2.60 -21.38 23.65
C SER A 84 1.65 -20.90 22.53
N ARG A 85 0.39 -20.60 22.85
CA ARG A 85 -0.56 -20.05 21.87
C ARG A 85 -0.16 -18.68 21.35
N ALA A 86 0.44 -17.83 22.18
CA ALA A 86 0.93 -16.52 21.75
C ALA A 86 2.12 -16.66 20.79
N ASP A 87 3.02 -17.60 21.05
CA ASP A 87 4.14 -17.92 20.16
C ASP A 87 3.67 -18.52 18.82
N ASP A 88 2.68 -19.42 18.86
CA ASP A 88 2.07 -19.97 17.64
C ASP A 88 1.42 -18.87 16.79
N GLU A 89 0.62 -17.99 17.40
CA GLU A 89 -0.01 -16.86 16.70
C GLU A 89 1.03 -15.85 16.19
N LYS A 90 2.16 -15.68 16.88
CA LYS A 90 3.28 -14.87 16.40
C LYS A 90 3.89 -15.46 15.13
N GLY A 91 4.08 -16.77 15.08
CA GLY A 91 4.52 -17.48 13.89
C GLY A 91 3.55 -17.29 12.72
N ARG A 92 2.25 -17.48 12.96
CA ARG A 92 1.19 -17.28 11.95
C ARG A 92 1.12 -15.84 11.45
N PHE A 93 1.23 -14.86 12.34
CA PHE A 93 1.26 -13.45 11.96
C PHE A 93 2.48 -13.11 11.10
N SER A 94 3.67 -13.65 11.43
CA SER A 94 4.86 -13.47 10.59
C SER A 94 4.63 -14.01 9.18
N GLN A 95 4.03 -15.20 9.07
CA GLN A 95 3.67 -15.78 7.78
C GLN A 95 2.69 -14.88 7.00
N HIS A 96 1.61 -14.42 7.63
CA HIS A 96 0.65 -13.52 6.99
C HIS A 96 1.26 -12.20 6.54
N ARG A 97 2.23 -11.67 7.29
CA ARG A 97 2.98 -10.47 6.92
C ARG A 97 3.80 -10.71 5.65
N ASP A 98 4.51 -11.82 5.59
CA ASP A 98 5.36 -12.15 4.46
C ASP A 98 4.51 -12.46 3.20
N GLU A 99 3.38 -13.16 3.36
CA GLU A 99 2.36 -13.37 2.33
C GLU A 99 1.79 -12.03 1.82
N TYR A 100 1.39 -11.13 2.72
CA TYR A 100 0.90 -9.81 2.37
C TYR A 100 1.92 -9.02 1.56
N SER A 101 3.19 -8.98 2.01
CA SER A 101 4.25 -8.27 1.29
C SER A 101 4.44 -8.82 -0.13
N ALA A 102 4.40 -10.14 -0.30
CA ALA A 102 4.50 -10.76 -1.61
C ALA A 102 3.31 -10.43 -2.51
N GLU A 103 2.08 -10.59 -2.02
CA GLU A 103 0.86 -10.26 -2.76
C GLU A 103 0.81 -8.78 -3.14
N PHE A 104 1.18 -7.89 -2.20
CA PHE A 104 1.21 -6.45 -2.42
C PHE A 104 2.20 -6.07 -3.53
N LEU A 105 3.46 -6.51 -3.43
CA LEU A 105 4.47 -6.20 -4.43
C LEU A 105 4.10 -6.76 -5.79
N GLN A 106 3.64 -8.01 -5.86
CA GLN A 106 3.23 -8.62 -7.11
C GLN A 106 2.07 -7.85 -7.76
N THR A 107 1.09 -7.41 -6.96
CA THR A 107 -0.06 -6.66 -7.47
C THR A 107 0.35 -5.27 -7.92
N LEU A 108 1.21 -4.59 -7.16
CA LEU A 108 1.74 -3.28 -7.52
C LEU A 108 2.54 -3.32 -8.82
N THR A 109 3.41 -4.33 -8.99
CA THR A 109 4.17 -4.51 -10.23
C THR A 109 3.23 -4.74 -11.42
N LYS A 110 2.22 -5.61 -11.28
CA LYS A 110 1.21 -5.84 -12.35
C LYS A 110 0.47 -4.56 -12.72
N ILE A 111 0.11 -3.73 -11.74
CA ILE A 111 -0.53 -2.43 -11.94
C ILE A 111 0.39 -1.51 -12.75
N LEU A 112 1.66 -1.40 -12.35
CA LEU A 112 2.62 -0.53 -13.02
C LEU A 112 2.89 -0.98 -14.46
N ASP A 113 3.09 -2.29 -14.68
CA ASP A 113 3.30 -2.85 -16.01
C ASP A 113 2.12 -2.54 -16.92
N ALA A 114 0.88 -2.74 -16.44
CA ALA A 114 -0.32 -2.44 -17.21
C ALA A 114 -0.46 -0.95 -17.56
N ILE A 115 -0.07 -0.05 -16.65
CA ILE A 115 -0.08 1.40 -16.92
C ILE A 115 0.98 1.75 -17.98
N CYS A 116 2.19 1.19 -17.85
CA CYS A 116 3.27 1.40 -18.81
C CYS A 116 2.90 0.90 -20.21
N GLU A 117 2.33 -0.31 -20.33
CA GLU A 117 1.86 -0.86 -21.60
C GLU A 117 0.80 0.03 -22.27
N GLU A 118 -0.19 0.52 -21.52
CA GLU A 118 -1.23 1.38 -22.08
C GLU A 118 -0.68 2.76 -22.47
N LYS A 119 0.29 3.29 -21.72
CA LYS A 119 0.98 4.54 -22.11
C LYS A 119 1.84 4.37 -23.36
N GLN A 120 2.50 3.23 -23.52
CA GLN A 120 3.24 2.92 -24.75
C GLN A 120 2.31 2.85 -25.97
N LYS A 121 1.12 2.24 -25.83
CA LYS A 121 0.11 2.22 -26.90
C LYS A 121 -0.38 3.62 -27.25
N GLU A 122 -0.66 4.45 -26.24
CA GLU A 122 -1.08 5.84 -26.46
C GLU A 122 -0.01 6.65 -27.21
N ILE A 123 1.27 6.49 -26.86
CA ILE A 123 2.38 7.14 -27.57
C ILE A 123 2.46 6.65 -29.03
N ALA A 124 2.35 5.34 -29.26
CA ALA A 124 2.39 4.75 -30.60
C ALA A 124 1.22 5.21 -31.50
N GLU A 125 0.07 5.58 -30.92
CA GLU A 125 -1.05 6.19 -31.65
C GLU A 125 -0.81 7.68 -31.97
N LEU A 126 -0.18 8.42 -31.06
CA LEU A 126 0.05 9.87 -31.18
C LEU A 126 1.24 10.22 -32.07
N GLU A 127 2.30 9.40 -32.09
CA GLU A 127 3.53 9.66 -32.84
C GLU A 127 3.27 9.82 -34.36
N PRO A 128 2.51 8.94 -35.04
CA PRO A 128 2.19 9.12 -36.45
C PRO A 128 1.31 10.34 -36.73
N MET A 129 0.45 10.73 -35.77
CA MET A 129 -0.34 11.96 -35.90
C MET A 129 0.56 13.19 -35.86
N GLY A 130 1.55 13.20 -34.96
CA GLY A 130 2.53 14.27 -34.86
C GLY A 130 3.35 14.44 -36.14
N GLU A 131 3.80 13.33 -36.73
CA GLU A 131 4.54 13.37 -37.99
C GLU A 131 3.67 13.85 -39.17
N LYS A 132 2.41 13.40 -39.26
CA LYS A 132 1.46 13.95 -40.26
C LYS A 132 1.22 15.44 -40.09
N LEU A 133 1.18 15.93 -38.85
CA LEU A 133 0.96 17.36 -38.58
C LEU A 133 2.18 18.20 -38.99
N LYS A 134 3.39 17.70 -38.73
CA LYS A 134 4.65 18.28 -39.23
C LYS A 134 4.65 18.37 -40.76
N GLU A 135 4.32 17.28 -41.44
CA GLU A 135 4.23 17.24 -42.91
C GLU A 135 3.21 18.26 -43.43
N ALA A 136 2.03 18.33 -42.81
CA ALA A 136 0.99 19.27 -43.19
C ALA A 136 1.43 20.73 -43.03
N VAL A 137 2.10 21.07 -41.91
CA VAL A 137 2.62 22.42 -41.65
C VAL A 137 3.74 22.78 -42.63
N ALA A 138 4.64 21.84 -42.96
CA ALA A 138 5.69 22.07 -43.95
C ALA A 138 5.13 22.36 -45.36
N GLY A 139 3.92 21.89 -45.67
CA GLY A 139 3.22 22.17 -46.93
C GLY A 139 2.48 23.51 -46.95
N ILE A 140 2.34 24.21 -45.82
CA ILE A 140 1.77 25.56 -45.79
C ILE A 140 2.84 26.51 -46.33
N GLN A 141 2.63 27.03 -47.55
CA GLN A 141 3.46 28.11 -48.07
C GLN A 141 3.37 29.30 -47.10
N GLU A 142 4.54 29.83 -46.69
CA GLU A 142 4.58 31.17 -46.13
C GLU A 142 3.98 32.12 -47.17
N TYR A 143 2.91 32.81 -46.76
CA TYR A 143 2.23 33.76 -47.63
C TYR A 143 3.11 35.01 -47.76
N ASP A 144 4.00 34.97 -48.75
CA ASP A 144 4.88 36.08 -49.09
C ASP A 144 4.21 36.97 -50.14
N ASP A 145 3.38 37.90 -49.68
CA ASP A 145 2.65 38.79 -50.57
C ASP A 145 3.54 39.95 -51.02
N GLU A 146 4.06 39.84 -52.24
CA GLU A 146 4.84 40.90 -52.89
C GLU A 146 4.07 42.23 -52.99
N ALA A 147 2.73 42.23 -52.96
CA ALA A 147 1.97 43.47 -52.90
C ALA A 147 2.12 44.17 -51.54
N ILE A 148 2.22 43.42 -50.44
CA ILE A 148 2.47 43.99 -49.10
C ILE A 148 3.85 44.64 -49.08
N LYS A 149 4.90 43.94 -49.55
CA LYS A 149 6.26 44.53 -49.63
C LYS A 149 6.30 45.79 -50.49
N ARG A 150 5.58 45.81 -51.61
CA ARG A 150 5.49 46.99 -52.48
C ARG A 150 4.73 48.14 -51.82
N LEU A 151 3.69 47.84 -51.05
CA LEU A 151 2.92 48.84 -50.32
C LEU A 151 3.73 49.42 -49.16
N GLU A 152 4.46 48.59 -48.41
CA GLU A 152 5.39 49.03 -47.36
C GLU A 152 6.47 49.94 -47.92
N LYS A 153 7.10 49.53 -49.03
CA LYS A 153 8.11 50.36 -49.69
C LYS A 153 7.56 51.71 -50.17
N LYS A 154 6.36 51.71 -50.77
CA LYS A 154 5.71 52.97 -51.19
C LYS A 154 5.32 53.85 -50.00
N LEU A 155 4.94 53.25 -48.88
CA LEU A 155 4.62 53.97 -47.65
C LEU A 155 5.88 54.64 -47.09
N GLU A 156 7.01 53.94 -47.05
CA GLU A 156 8.31 54.52 -46.66
C GLU A 156 8.76 55.65 -47.60
N GLU A 157 8.58 55.48 -48.92
CA GLU A 157 8.87 56.52 -49.91
C GLU A 157 7.98 57.77 -49.71
N LEU A 158 6.69 57.59 -49.45
CA LEU A 158 5.76 58.67 -49.12
C LEU A 158 6.09 59.37 -47.81
N ASP A 159 6.42 58.62 -46.76
CA ASP A 159 6.82 59.18 -45.47
C ASP A 159 8.14 59.96 -45.57
N ALA A 160 9.05 59.57 -46.48
CA ALA A 160 10.27 60.30 -46.78
C ALA A 160 10.01 61.59 -47.60
N GLU A 161 9.06 61.57 -48.54
CA GLU A 161 8.65 62.75 -49.32
C GLU A 161 7.88 63.79 -48.49
N VAL A 162 7.25 63.40 -47.38
CA VAL A 162 6.51 64.31 -46.49
C VAL A 162 7.46 65.09 -45.54
N ILE A 163 8.76 64.75 -45.49
CA ILE A 163 9.79 65.49 -44.75
C ILE A 163 10.65 66.33 -45.73
N GLU A 164 10.02 67.24 -46.46
CA GLU A 164 10.60 68.46 -47.05
C GLU A 164 9.59 69.62 -46.91
#